data_AF-A0A6J3M1I5-F1
#
_entry.id   AF-A0A6J3M1I5-F1
#
_cell.length_a   1.000
_cell.length_b   1.000
_cell.length_c   1.000
_cell.angle_alpha   90.00
_cell.angle_beta   90.00
_cell.angle_gamma   90.00
#
_symmetry.space_group_name_H-M   'P 1'
#
loop_
_entity.id
_entity.type
_entity.pdbx_description
1 polymer ?
#
loop_
_entity_poly.entity_id
_entity_poly.type
_entity_poly.pdbx_seq_one_letter_code
_entity_poly.pdbx_strand_id
1 'polypeptide(L)' 'MEAKQLLRSLRESPKYSDLTLVCGLQMHKVHRNVMRSASSWFDNACSNEAWKEAKEGIIKLENAFAHGE' A
#
# COMPACT_ATOMS: atom_id res chain seq x y z
N MET A 1 10.20 16.07 15.89
CA MET A 1 9.13 15.11 16.23
C MET A 1 7.85 15.29 15.38
N GLU A 2 7.91 16.09 14.31
CA GLU A 2 6.74 16.59 13.57
C GLU A 2 6.34 15.68 12.39
N ALA A 3 7.31 15.21 11.60
CA ALA A 3 7.05 14.33 10.45
C ALA A 3 6.32 13.02 10.82
N LYS A 4 6.65 12.42 11.98
CA LYS A 4 5.96 11.21 12.46
C LYS A 4 4.51 11.45 12.85
N GLN A 5 4.14 12.67 13.26
CA GLN A 5 2.75 13.01 13.58
C GLN A 5 1.96 13.22 12.29
N LEU A 6 2.54 13.93 11.30
CA LEU A 6 1.94 14.12 9.99
C LEU A 6 1.66 12.79 9.27
N LEU A 7 2.61 11.84 9.31
CA LEU A 7 2.41 10.50 8.73
C LEU A 7 1.29 9.71 9.42
N ARG A 8 1.07 9.90 10.73
CA ARG A 8 -0.08 9.29 11.42
C ARG A 8 -1.39 9.89 10.95
N SER A 9 -1.47 11.21 10.84
CA SER A 9 -2.65 11.89 10.32
C SER A 9 -2.97 11.48 8.88
N LEU A 10 -1.95 11.30 8.04
CA LEU A 10 -2.12 10.75 6.70
C LEU A 10 -2.62 9.30 6.75
N ARG A 11 -2.03 8.42 7.56
CA ARG A 11 -2.49 7.03 7.70
C ARG A 11 -3.96 6.92 8.15
N GLU A 12 -4.39 7.80 9.03
CA GLU A 12 -5.76 7.81 9.58
C GLU A 12 -6.78 8.47 8.64
N SER A 13 -6.32 9.17 7.60
CA SER A 13 -7.17 9.86 6.63
C SER A 13 -7.00 9.28 5.22
N PRO A 14 -8.08 8.97 4.49
CA PRO A 14 -7.98 8.54 3.10
C PRO A 14 -7.60 9.68 2.13
N LYS A 15 -7.31 10.89 2.64
CA LYS A 15 -6.98 12.05 1.83
C LYS A 15 -5.64 11.81 1.12
N TYR A 16 -5.61 12.07 -0.18
CA TYR A 16 -4.44 11.86 -1.06
C TYR A 16 -4.00 10.41 -1.21
N SER A 17 -4.80 9.44 -0.78
CA SER A 17 -4.53 8.03 -1.04
C SER A 17 -4.69 7.74 -2.53
N ASP A 18 -3.68 7.08 -3.10
CA ASP A 18 -3.53 6.73 -4.51
C ASP A 18 -3.20 5.24 -4.70
N LEU A 19 -3.32 4.46 -3.62
CA LEU A 19 -3.16 3.02 -3.58
C LEU A 19 -4.22 2.39 -2.66
N THR A 20 -4.81 1.28 -3.09
CA THR A 20 -5.73 0.46 -2.28
C THR A 20 -5.10 -0.91 -2.06
N LEU A 21 -4.92 -1.29 -0.79
CA LEU A 21 -4.55 -2.64 -0.42
C LEU A 21 -5.80 -3.44 -0.10
N VAL A 22 -5.97 -4.58 -0.75
CA VAL A 22 -7.05 -5.52 -0.49
C VAL A 22 -6.45 -6.73 0.23
N CYS A 23 -6.77 -6.89 1.50
CA CYS A 23 -6.32 -7.97 2.36
C CYS A 23 -7.52 -8.86 2.69
N GLY A 24 -7.72 -9.93 1.91
CA GLY A 24 -8.93 -10.74 2.01
C GLY A 24 -10.20 -9.89 1.82
N LEU A 25 -11.02 -9.76 2.88
CA LEU A 25 -12.25 -8.95 2.87
C LEU A 25 -12.04 -7.48 3.24
N GLN A 26 -10.83 -7.10 3.68
CA GLN A 26 -10.54 -5.74 4.14
C GLN A 26 -9.91 -4.92 3.03
N MET A 27 -10.34 -3.66 2.91
CA MET A 27 -9.76 -2.69 1.97
C MET A 27 -9.17 -1.52 2.74
N HIS A 28 -7.92 -1.18 2.42
CA HIS A 28 -7.18 -0.09 3.06
C HIS A 28 -6.73 0.91 2.00
N LYS A 29 -7.23 2.15 2.11
CA LYS A 29 -6.71 3.28 1.31
C LYS A 29 -5.41 3.77 1.92
N VAL A 30 -4.33 3.75 1.15
CA VAL A 30 -2.98 4.10 1.59
C VAL A 30 -2.28 4.98 0.56
N HIS A 31 -1.11 5.49 0.92
CA HIS A 31 -0.30 6.39 0.09
C HIS A 31 0.85 5.60 -0.54
N ARG A 32 0.86 5.50 -1.87
CA ARG A 32 1.82 4.75 -2.67
C ARG A 32 3.25 5.14 -2.31
N ASN A 33 3.53 6.44 -2.25
CA ASN A 33 4.88 6.95 -1.93
C ASN A 33 5.40 6.48 -0.55
N VAL A 34 4.53 6.44 0.47
CA VAL A 34 4.87 5.95 1.80
C VAL A 34 5.18 4.45 1.75
N MET A 35 4.36 3.66 1.06
CA MET A 35 4.55 2.22 0.92
C MET A 35 5.85 1.88 0.17
N ARG A 36 6.11 2.55 -0.96
CA ARG A 36 7.33 2.40 -1.76
C ARG A 36 8.59 2.75 -0.96
N SER A 37 8.53 3.83 -0.16
CA SER A 37 9.65 4.24 0.69
C SER A 37 9.96 3.23 1.80
N ALA A 38 8.94 2.50 2.26
CA ALA A 38 9.06 1.55 3.37
C ALA A 38 9.40 0.12 2.93
N SER A 39 9.26 -0.22 1.64
CA SER A 39 9.42 -1.59 1.14
C SER A 39 9.79 -1.62 -0.34
N SER A 40 10.90 -2.29 -0.65
CA SER A 40 11.34 -2.53 -2.03
C SER A 40 10.35 -3.37 -2.85
N TRP A 41 9.56 -4.23 -2.20
CA TRP A 41 8.51 -4.99 -2.89
C TRP A 41 7.42 -4.05 -3.40
N PHE A 42 6.93 -3.15 -2.52
CA PHE A 42 5.94 -2.14 -2.92
C PHE A 42 6.53 -1.14 -3.92
N ASP A 43 7.81 -0.80 -3.80
CA ASP A 43 8.50 0.02 -4.80
C ASP A 43 8.45 -0.62 -6.19
N ASN A 44 8.86 -1.88 -6.30
CA ASN A 44 8.83 -2.60 -7.58
C ASN A 44 7.40 -2.76 -8.13
N ALA A 45 6.45 -3.18 -7.28
CA ALA A 45 5.06 -3.40 -7.68
C ALA A 45 4.37 -2.11 -8.19
N CYS A 46 4.77 -0.94 -7.66
CA CYS A 46 4.17 0.35 -8.01
C CYS A 46 4.99 1.20 -8.99
N SER A 47 6.21 0.77 -9.38
CA SER A 47 7.11 1.53 -10.25
C SER A 47 6.91 1.27 -11.74
N ASN A 48 6.46 0.07 -12.08
CA ASN A 48 6.46 -0.38 -13.46
C ASN A 48 5.03 -0.46 -13.98
N GLU A 49 4.68 0.46 -14.88
CA GLU A 49 3.36 0.55 -15.54
C GLU A 49 3.01 -0.72 -16.36
N ALA A 50 3.94 -1.64 -16.59
CA ALA A 50 3.59 -2.95 -17.13
C ALA A 50 2.74 -3.79 -16.16
N TRP A 51 2.84 -3.53 -14.85
CA TRP A 51 2.12 -4.25 -13.81
C TRP A 51 0.73 -3.66 -13.61
N LYS A 52 -0.22 -4.55 -13.37
CA LYS A 52 -1.63 -4.18 -13.13
C LYS A 52 -1.76 -3.32 -11.88
N GLU A 53 -0.97 -3.64 -10.87
CA GLU A 53 -0.90 -2.97 -9.57
C GLU A 53 -0.50 -1.50 -9.72
N ALA A 54 0.50 -1.21 -10.56
CA ALA A 54 0.96 0.16 -10.82
C ALA A 54 -0.11 0.99 -11.54
N LYS A 55 -0.77 0.38 -12.54
CA LYS A 55 -1.83 1.02 -13.35
C LYS A 55 -3.12 1.27 -12.59
N GLU A 56 -3.63 0.25 -11.91
CA GLU A 56 -4.93 0.33 -11.22
C GLU A 56 -4.81 0.98 -9.84
N GLY A 57 -3.61 0.98 -9.25
CA GLY A 57 -3.43 1.41 -7.86
C GLY A 57 -4.15 0.48 -6.89
N ILE A 58 -4.28 -0.80 -7.22
CA ILE A 58 -4.89 -1.82 -6.36
C ILE A 58 -3.90 -2.98 -6.24
N ILE A 59 -3.53 -3.31 -4.99
CA ILE A 59 -2.72 -4.49 -4.69
C ILE A 59 -3.58 -5.44 -3.86
N LYS A 60 -3.73 -6.68 -4.34
CA LYS A 60 -4.37 -7.75 -3.59
C LYS A 60 -3.31 -8.56 -2.87
N LEU A 61 -3.34 -8.54 -1.55
CA LEU A 61 -2.49 -9.35 -0.70
C LEU A 61 -3.27 -10.61 -0.34
N GLU A 62 -3.16 -11.62 -1.20
CA GLU A 62 -3.74 -12.94 -0.96
C GLU A 62 -2.80 -13.74 -0.05
N ASN A 63 -3.24 -14.01 1.18
CA ASN A 63 -2.64 -14.86 2.21
C ASN A 63 -1.09 -14.93 2.28
N ALA A 64 -0.48 -14.09 3.11
CA ALA A 64 0.84 -14.37 3.70
C ALA A 64 0.80 -15.47 4.79
N PHE A 65 -0.39 -16.01 5.13
CA PHE A 65 -0.60 -17.04 6.17
C PHE A 65 -1.17 -18.36 5.62
N ALA A 66 -1.07 -18.64 4.31
CA ALA A 66 -1.55 -19.91 3.74
C ALA A 66 -0.59 -21.10 3.92
N HIS A 67 0.55 -20.91 4.59
CA HIS A 67 1.38 -22.01 5.10
C HIS A 67 1.57 -21.84 6.60
N GLY A 68 0.48 -22.11 7.34
CA GLY A 68 0.61 -22.63 8.70
C GLY A 68 0.82 -24.14 8.59
N GLU A 69 2.07 -24.54 8.43
CA GLU A 69 2.57 -25.85 8.88
C GLU A 69 3.45 -25.62 10.11
#